data_AF-A0A4U8W1D1-F1
#
_entry.id   AF-A0A4U8W1D1-F1
#
_cell.length_a   1.000
_cell.length_b   1.000
_cell.length_c   1.000
_cell.angle_alpha   90.00
_cell.angle_beta   90.00
_cell.angle_gamma   90.00
#
_symmetry.space_group_name_H-M   'P 1'
#
loop_
_entity.id
_entity.type
_entity.pdbx_description
1 polymer ?
#
loop_
_entity_poly.entity_id
_entity_poly.type
_entity_poly.pdbx_seq_one_letter_code
_entity_poly.pdbx_strand_id
1 'polypeptide(L)' 'MMAAPTVHLTVRFPGTNTVLHYAATSDAAEAFASAAAAQRLADVQIDEFVTDELPALPCPGLWP' A
#
# COMPACT_ATOMS: atom_id res chain seq x y z
N MET A 1 -1.88 20.73 11.16
CA MET A 1 -1.81 19.33 10.71
C MET A 1 -1.04 19.31 9.41
N MET A 2 0.20 18.82 9.42
CA MET A 2 0.91 18.55 8.17
C MET A 2 0.23 17.35 7.51
N ALA A 3 -0.12 17.45 6.23
CA ALA A 3 -0.63 16.30 5.48
C ALA A 3 0.44 15.20 5.53
N ALA A 4 0.03 13.97 5.87
CA ALA A 4 0.96 12.85 5.88
C ALA A 4 1.55 12.68 4.48
N PRO A 5 2.87 12.42 4.36
CA PRO A 5 3.49 12.23 3.06
C PRO A 5 2.80 11.06 2.33
N THR A 6 2.58 11.26 1.03
CA THR A 6 2.07 10.19 0.17
C THR A 6 3.23 9.30 -0.24
N VAL A 7 3.00 7.99 -0.25
CA VAL A 7 3.95 6.94 -0.59
C VAL A 7 3.35 6.00 -1.62
N HIS A 8 4.22 5.33 -2.36
CA HIS A 8 3.88 4.32 -3.34
C HIS A 8 3.86 2.95 -2.66
N LEU A 9 2.74 2.24 -2.76
CA LEU A 9 2.63 0.85 -2.37
C LEU A 9 2.73 -0.04 -3.61
N THR A 10 3.56 -1.07 -3.50
CA THR A 10 3.63 -2.17 -4.46
C THR A 10 3.16 -3.45 -3.76
N VAL A 11 2.06 -4.03 -4.23
CA VAL A 11 1.42 -5.20 -3.64
C VAL A 11 1.58 -6.39 -4.58
N ARG A 12 2.20 -7.47 -4.08
CA ARG A 12 2.44 -8.71 -4.82
C ARG A 12 1.73 -9.88 -4.16
N PHE A 13 0.86 -10.57 -4.90
CA PHE A 13 0.15 -11.72 -4.37
C PHE A 13 0.92 -13.02 -4.65
N PRO A 14 1.27 -13.80 -3.61
CA PRO A 14 2.01 -15.05 -3.78
C PRO A 14 1.20 -16.03 -4.63
N GLY A 15 1.88 -16.73 -5.54
CA GLY A 15 1.23 -17.66 -6.47
C GLY A 15 0.60 -17.01 -7.71
N THR A 16 0.65 -15.69 -7.82
CA THR A 16 0.29 -14.96 -9.05
C THR A 16 1.46 -14.11 -9.52
N ASN A 17 1.48 -13.75 -10.81
CA ASN A 17 2.43 -12.78 -11.34
C ASN A 17 1.85 -11.35 -11.32
N THR A 18 0.81 -11.14 -10.51
CA THR A 18 0.07 -9.88 -10.45
C THR A 18 0.73 -8.95 -9.45
N VAL A 19 1.10 -7.77 -9.92
CA VAL A 19 1.63 -6.67 -9.10
C VAL A 19 0.67 -5.49 -9.22
N LEU A 20 0.19 -5.00 -8.09
CA LEU A 20 -0.67 -3.83 -8.02
C LEU A 20 0.10 -2.67 -7.40
N HIS A 21 -0.16 -1.46 -7.88
CA HIS A 21 0.52 -0.25 -7.45
C HIS A 21 -0.51 0.78 -6.98
N TYR A 22 -0.29 1.38 -5.82
CA TYR A 22 -1.20 2.36 -5.22
C TYR A 22 -0.46 3.55 -4.62
N ALA A 23 -1.14 4.69 -4.50
CA ALA A 23 -0.70 5.81 -3.68
C ALA A 23 -1.51 5.85 -2.38
N ALA A 24 -0.85 5.98 -1.24
CA ALA A 24 -1.51 6.20 0.05
C ALA A 24 -0.68 7.10 0.95
N THR A 25 -1.27 7.64 2.01
CA THR A 25 -0.48 8.23 3.11
C THR A 25 0.39 7.17 3.79
N SER A 26 1.57 7.53 4.30
CA SER A 26 2.47 6.59 5.00
C SER A 26 1.77 5.74 6.07
N ASP A 27 0.91 6.34 6.89
CA ASP A 27 0.16 5.64 7.95
C ASP A 27 -0.76 4.54 7.39
N ALA A 28 -1.58 4.88 6.39
CA ALA A 28 -2.43 3.90 5.70
C ALA A 28 -1.61 2.82 4.96
N ALA A 29 -0.43 3.18 4.44
CA ALA A 29 0.44 2.25 3.76
C ALA A 29 1.01 1.20 4.72
N GLU A 30 1.49 1.64 5.88
CA GLU A 30 2.00 0.80 6.95
C GLU A 30 0.91 -0.12 7.52
N ALA A 31 -0.28 0.42 7.77
CA ALA A 31 -1.42 -0.37 8.24
C ALA A 31 -1.79 -1.47 7.23
N PHE A 32 -1.86 -1.15 5.95
CA PHE A 32 -2.12 -2.12 4.89
C PHE A 32 -1.03 -3.19 4.80
N ALA A 33 0.25 -2.79 4.83
CA ALA A 33 1.37 -3.72 4.77
C ALA A 33 1.37 -4.68 5.96
N SER A 34 1.12 -4.17 7.18
CA SER A 34 0.99 -4.96 8.39
C SER A 34 -0.14 -5.98 8.30
N ALA A 35 -1.34 -5.55 7.87
CA ALA A 35 -2.50 -6.43 7.72
C ALA A 35 -2.29 -7.50 6.64
N ALA A 36 -1.68 -7.13 5.50
CA ALA A 36 -1.36 -8.06 4.41
C ALA A 36 -0.34 -9.12 4.84
N ALA A 37 0.69 -8.72 5.59
CA ALA A 37 1.71 -9.61 6.13
C ALA A 37 1.15 -10.55 7.21
N ALA A 38 0.33 -10.02 8.14
CA ALA A 38 -0.29 -10.80 9.21
C ALA A 38 -1.18 -11.92 8.66
N GLN A 39 -1.89 -11.65 7.56
CA GLN A 39 -2.75 -12.62 6.89
C GLN A 39 -2.01 -13.46 5.83
N ARG A 40 -0.72 -13.18 5.58
CA ARG A 40 0.10 -13.76 4.50
C ARG A 40 -0.59 -13.70 3.13
N LEU A 41 -1.34 -12.63 2.88
CA LEU A 41 -2.12 -12.46 1.65
C LEU A 41 -1.28 -11.89 0.52
N ALA A 42 -0.34 -11.00 0.84
CA ALA A 42 0.49 -10.32 -0.14
C ALA A 42 1.82 -9.89 0.48
N ASP A 43 2.84 -9.78 -0.36
CA ASP A 43 4.08 -9.06 -0.08
C ASP A 43 3.87 -7.59 -0.47
N VAL A 44 4.07 -6.68 0.48
CA VAL A 44 3.83 -5.25 0.29
C VAL A 44 5.13 -4.50 0.46
N GLN A 45 5.53 -3.74 -0.56
CA GLN A 45 6.65 -2.81 -0.51
C GLN A 45 6.12 -1.38 -0.48
N ILE A 46 6.76 -0.52 0.31
CA ILE A 46 6.43 0.89 0.45
C ILE A 46 7.66 1.69 0.03
N ASP A 47 7.48 2.59 -0.93
CA ASP A 47 8.53 3.43 -1.48
C ASP A 47 8.08 4.91 -1.46
N GLU A 48 9.03 5.84 -1.33
CA GLU A 48 8.73 7.28 -1.32
C GLU A 48 8.51 7.86 -2.72
N PHE A 49 8.69 7.05 -3.77
CA PHE A 49 8.56 7.46 -5.17
C PHE A 49 7.10 7.38 -5.63
N VAL A 50 6.32 8.42 -5.32
CA VAL A 50 4.95 8.54 -5.85
C VAL A 50 5.00 9.14 -7.25
N THR A 51 4.52 8.39 -8.25
CA THR A 51 4.21 8.94 -9.57
C THR A 51 2.76 9.45 -9.61
N ASP A 52 2.52 10.52 -10.36
CA ASP A 52 1.21 11.19 -10.45
C ASP A 52 0.07 10.30 -11.00
N GLU A 53 0.40 9.16 -11.61
CA GLU A 53 -0.56 8.26 -12.26
C GLU A 53 -1.04 7.10 -11.37
N LEU A 54 -0.62 7.04 -10.10
CA LEU A 54 -0.96 5.93 -9.22
C LEU A 54 -2.40 6.06 -8.67
N PRO A 55 -3.23 5.00 -8.77
CA PRO A 55 -4.55 5.01 -8.15
C PRO A 55 -4.41 5.07 -6.63
N ALA A 56 -5.30 5.81 -5.98
CA ALA A 56 -5.35 5.85 -4.53
C ALA A 56 -5.67 4.45 -3.96
N LEU A 57 -5.05 4.11 -2.83
CA LEU A 57 -5.31 2.85 -2.15
C LEU A 57 -6.80 2.78 -1.75
N PRO A 58 -7.54 1.75 -2.17
CA PRO A 58 -8.96 1.66 -1.87
C PRO A 58 -9.19 1.36 -0.39
N CYS A 59 -10.09 2.13 0.21
CA CYS A 59 -10.60 1.93 1.58
C CYS A 59 -9.51 1.84 2.67
N PRO A 60 -8.73 2.91 2.92
CA PRO A 60 -7.65 2.89 3.90
C PRO A 60 -8.10 2.57 5.34
N GLY A 61 -9.38 2.80 5.67
CA GLY A 61 -9.93 2.50 7.00
C GLY A 61 -10.40 1.06 7.23
N LEU A 62 -10.26 0.15 6.25
CA LEU A 62 -10.70 -1.25 6.37
C LEU A 62 -9.61 -2.21 6.85
N TRP A 63 -8.38 -1.74 7.04
CA TRP A 63 -7.21 -2.58 7.34
C TRP A 63 -6.72 -2.31 8.78
N PRO A 64 -7.28 -3.01 9.80
CA PRO A 64 -6.86 -2.90 11.20
C PRO A 64 -5.61 -3.72 11.53
#